data_AF-A0A401GRA1-F1
#
_entry.id   AF-A0A401GRA1-F1
#
_cell.length_a   1.000
_cell.length_b   1.000
_cell.length_c   1.000
_cell.angle_alpha   90.00
_cell.angle_beta   90.00
_cell.angle_gamma   90.00
#
_symmetry.space_group_name_H-M   'P 1'
#
loop_
_entity.id
_entity.type
_entity.pdbx_description
1 polymer ?
#
loop_
_entity_poly.entity_id
_entity_poly.type
_entity_poly.pdbx_seq_one_letter_code
_entity_poly.pdbx_strand_id
1 'polypeptide(L)'
;MSMMPPTAQVFSNVPDGAEHRHQIIEPLITALNGTGMGGARFPGFIFKDTSAFGQNCGEIGSMAPHISCLSERVVDSVQQTSVASYLAYTDLHVEVQPQSVLDAFTDPTPDAERSSHNFFLNISEKRTRQRAERGLGRHVACATEACARQHRSFYFSIALSGSHARLIRWDRAGAVVSESIDLHSDAEPICEFL
;
A
#
# COMPACT_ATOMS: atom_id res chain seq x y z
N MET A 1 -15.51 -11.19 -21.78
CA MET A 1 -14.68 -10.12 -21.19
C MET A 1 -15.50 -9.54 -20.05
N SER A 2 -15.07 -9.72 -18.79
CA SER A 2 -15.76 -9.12 -17.65
C SER A 2 -15.56 -7.60 -17.73
N MET A 3 -16.64 -6.82 -17.79
CA MET A 3 -16.53 -5.36 -17.70
C MET A 3 -16.04 -5.02 -16.29
N MET A 4 -14.83 -4.47 -16.17
CA MET A 4 -14.39 -3.86 -14.92
C MET A 4 -15.35 -2.73 -14.54
N PRO A 5 -15.71 -2.57 -13.25
CA PRO A 5 -16.57 -1.48 -12.82
C PRO A 5 -15.89 -0.13 -13.13
N PRO A 6 -16.65 0.92 -13.48
CA PRO A 6 -16.09 2.24 -13.81
C PRO A 6 -15.07 2.74 -12.78
N THR A 7 -13.97 3.32 -13.26
CA THR A 7 -12.85 3.86 -12.45
C THR A 7 -13.09 5.29 -11.98
N ALA A 8 -14.10 5.97 -12.55
CA ALA A 8 -14.50 7.30 -12.09
C ALA A 8 -15.09 7.24 -10.68
N GLN A 9 -14.59 8.11 -9.79
CA GLN A 9 -15.11 8.33 -8.42
C GLN A 9 -15.03 7.12 -7.47
N VAL A 10 -14.23 6.10 -7.79
CA VAL A 10 -14.09 4.89 -6.97
C VAL A 10 -13.60 5.20 -5.56
N PHE A 11 -12.62 6.08 -5.48
CA PHE A 11 -11.99 6.48 -4.23
C PHE A 11 -12.50 7.84 -3.74
N SER A 12 -13.70 8.28 -4.17
CA SER A 12 -14.26 9.59 -3.77
C SER A 12 -14.46 9.75 -2.26
N ASN A 13 -14.60 8.63 -1.55
CA ASN A 13 -14.74 8.61 -0.09
C ASN A 13 -13.40 8.54 0.64
N VAL A 14 -12.29 8.30 -0.07
CA VAL A 14 -10.94 8.38 0.52
C VAL A 14 -10.57 9.85 0.64
N PRO A 15 -10.23 10.37 1.82
CA PRO A 15 -9.90 11.80 1.96
C PRO A 15 -8.50 12.12 1.42
N ASP A 16 -8.26 13.38 1.02
CA ASP A 16 -6.94 13.87 0.61
C ASP A 16 -5.85 13.72 1.69
N GLY A 17 -6.29 13.80 2.94
CA GLY A 17 -5.48 13.62 4.12
C GLY A 17 -6.38 13.46 5.34
N ALA A 18 -5.80 12.91 6.39
CA ALA A 18 -6.51 12.59 7.62
C ALA A 18 -5.65 12.91 8.84
N GLU A 19 -6.28 13.05 10.00
CA GLU A 19 -5.55 13.10 11.28
C GLU A 19 -5.11 11.69 11.70
N HIS A 20 -5.94 10.69 11.38
CA HIS A 20 -5.73 9.30 11.76
C HIS A 20 -5.85 8.38 10.54
N ARG A 21 -4.96 7.38 10.46
CA ARG A 21 -4.91 6.46 9.31
C ARG A 21 -6.21 5.70 9.05
N HIS A 22 -6.96 5.34 10.09
CA HIS A 22 -8.22 4.58 9.93
C HIS A 22 -9.23 5.32 9.05
N GLN A 23 -9.21 6.66 9.07
CA GLN A 23 -10.05 7.52 8.24
C GLN A 23 -9.74 7.39 6.73
N ILE A 24 -8.58 6.84 6.37
CA ILE A 24 -8.20 6.49 4.99
C ILE A 24 -8.40 4.99 4.74
N ILE A 25 -7.99 4.14 5.70
CA ILE A 25 -8.04 2.67 5.55
C ILE A 25 -9.48 2.17 5.34
N GLU A 26 -10.43 2.63 6.15
CA GLU A 26 -11.83 2.18 6.08
C GLU A 26 -12.50 2.48 4.71
N PRO A 27 -12.49 3.74 4.21
CA PRO A 27 -13.08 4.02 2.90
C PRO A 27 -12.31 3.36 1.75
N LEU A 28 -10.99 3.20 1.88
CA LEU A 28 -10.19 2.50 0.87
C LEU A 28 -10.58 1.02 0.77
N ILE A 29 -10.64 0.30 1.88
CA ILE A 29 -11.06 -1.11 1.91
C ILE A 29 -12.49 -1.25 1.37
N THR A 30 -13.38 -0.33 1.73
CA THR A 30 -14.77 -0.30 1.23
C THR A 30 -14.81 -0.16 -0.29
N ALA A 31 -13.96 0.70 -0.87
CA ALA A 31 -13.85 0.89 -2.32
C ALA A 31 -13.25 -0.33 -3.04
N LEU A 32 -12.21 -0.95 -2.45
CA LEU A 32 -11.49 -2.09 -3.04
C LEU A 32 -12.30 -3.39 -2.99
N ASN A 33 -12.90 -3.71 -1.85
CA ASN A 33 -13.74 -4.90 -1.70
C ASN A 33 -15.11 -4.75 -2.39
N GLY A 34 -15.50 -3.51 -2.70
CA GLY A 34 -16.79 -3.17 -3.28
C GLY A 34 -17.93 -3.25 -2.25
N THR A 35 -18.80 -2.24 -2.26
CA THR A 35 -20.10 -2.31 -1.58
C THR A 35 -21.19 -1.82 -2.55
N GLY A 36 -22.28 -2.58 -2.70
CA GLY A 36 -23.42 -2.22 -3.58
C GLY A 36 -23.47 -2.94 -4.93
N MET A 37 -24.24 -2.40 -5.89
CA MET A 37 -24.60 -3.05 -7.16
C MET A 37 -23.45 -3.23 -8.17
N GLY A 38 -22.25 -2.72 -7.88
CA GLY A 38 -21.06 -2.80 -8.75
C GLY A 38 -20.19 -4.05 -8.57
N GLY A 39 -20.45 -4.89 -7.56
CA GLY A 39 -19.63 -6.06 -7.23
C GLY A 39 -18.25 -5.73 -6.67
N ALA A 40 -17.54 -6.74 -6.19
CA ALA A 40 -16.14 -6.61 -5.79
C ALA A 40 -15.27 -6.29 -7.01
N ARG A 41 -14.34 -5.34 -6.89
CA ARG A 41 -13.46 -4.95 -8.00
C ARG A 41 -12.44 -6.02 -8.34
N PHE A 42 -12.04 -6.80 -7.34
CA PHE A 42 -11.00 -7.81 -7.44
C PHE A 42 -11.55 -9.17 -7.01
N PRO A 43 -12.31 -9.86 -7.89
CA PRO A 43 -12.90 -11.15 -7.55
C PRO A 43 -11.85 -12.17 -7.12
N GLY A 44 -12.09 -12.86 -6.00
CA GLY A 44 -11.15 -13.86 -5.47
C GLY A 44 -10.09 -13.29 -4.53
N PHE A 45 -10.09 -11.98 -4.28
CA PHE A 45 -9.22 -11.31 -3.33
C PHE A 45 -10.02 -10.43 -2.36
N ILE A 46 -9.56 -10.35 -1.11
CA ILE A 46 -10.13 -9.50 -0.06
C ILE A 46 -9.03 -8.66 0.58
N PHE A 47 -9.28 -7.36 0.69
CA PHE A 47 -8.46 -6.43 1.46
C PHE A 47 -8.95 -6.39 2.91
N LYS A 48 -8.04 -6.61 3.86
CA LYS A 48 -8.31 -6.55 5.30
C LYS A 48 -7.43 -5.53 6.00
N ASP A 49 -8.01 -4.80 6.94
CA ASP A 49 -7.25 -3.97 7.88
C ASP A 49 -6.46 -4.90 8.81
N THR A 50 -5.15 -4.79 8.70
CA THR A 50 -4.20 -5.56 9.53
C THR A 50 -3.40 -4.67 10.48
N SER A 51 -3.74 -3.39 10.58
CA SER A 51 -3.01 -2.40 11.38
C SER A 51 -2.99 -2.73 12.88
N ALA A 52 -3.99 -3.45 13.39
CA ALA A 52 -4.09 -3.85 14.79
C ALA A 52 -3.19 -5.03 15.17
N PHE A 53 -2.71 -5.83 14.21
CA PHE A 53 -2.03 -7.10 14.51
C PHE A 53 -0.58 -6.92 15.01
N GLY A 54 0.05 -5.76 14.81
CA GLY A 54 1.49 -5.54 15.04
C GLY A 54 1.88 -4.80 16.32
N GLN A 55 1.28 -5.10 17.48
CA GLN A 55 1.58 -4.38 18.74
C GLN A 55 2.99 -4.60 19.33
N ASN A 56 3.75 -5.57 18.83
CA ASN A 56 5.13 -5.82 19.28
C ASN A 56 6.15 -5.15 18.34
N CYS A 57 6.41 -3.87 18.56
CA CYS A 57 7.45 -3.10 17.89
C CYS A 57 8.85 -3.55 18.35
N GLY A 58 9.48 -4.53 17.70
CA GLY A 58 10.89 -4.83 17.97
C GLY A 58 11.43 -6.16 17.46
N GLU A 59 10.59 -7.16 17.24
CA GLU A 59 11.04 -8.47 16.74
C GLU A 59 11.01 -8.50 15.20
N ILE A 60 12.05 -9.10 14.60
CA ILE A 60 12.08 -9.34 13.15
C ILE A 60 10.90 -10.25 12.80
N GLY A 61 10.06 -9.81 11.85
CA GLY A 61 8.85 -10.53 11.46
C GLY A 61 7.58 -10.21 12.26
N SER A 62 7.63 -9.28 13.22
CA SER A 62 6.44 -8.84 13.97
C SER A 62 5.66 -7.70 13.31
N MET A 63 6.16 -7.13 12.21
CA MET A 63 5.51 -6.04 11.51
C MET A 63 4.34 -6.53 10.66
N ALA A 64 3.14 -6.21 11.14
CA ALA A 64 1.92 -6.31 10.36
C ALA A 64 1.83 -5.10 9.41
N PRO A 65 1.50 -5.30 8.13
CA PRO A 65 1.17 -4.18 7.26
C PRO A 65 -0.14 -3.50 7.71
N HIS A 66 -0.40 -2.28 7.24
CA HIS A 66 -1.69 -1.61 7.52
C HIS A 66 -2.85 -2.33 6.84
N ILE A 67 -2.71 -2.71 5.58
CA ILE A 67 -3.73 -3.47 4.84
C ILE A 67 -3.06 -4.64 4.13
N SER A 68 -3.69 -5.80 4.19
CA SER A 68 -3.29 -6.99 3.44
C SER A 68 -4.34 -7.38 2.42
N CYS A 69 -3.91 -7.59 1.18
CA CYS A 69 -4.67 -8.29 0.15
C CYS A 69 -4.41 -9.79 0.27
N LEU A 70 -5.48 -10.58 0.38
CA LEU A 70 -5.44 -12.02 0.53
C LEU A 70 -6.35 -12.68 -0.50
N SER A 71 -5.94 -13.81 -1.06
CA SER A 71 -6.89 -14.68 -1.76
C SER A 71 -8.03 -15.12 -0.82
N GLU A 72 -9.28 -15.04 -1.29
CA GLU A 72 -10.47 -15.51 -0.57
C GLU A 72 -10.32 -16.94 -0.03
N ARG A 73 -9.56 -17.78 -0.73
CA ARG A 73 -9.32 -19.19 -0.40
C ARG A 73 -8.56 -19.39 0.91
N VAL A 74 -7.74 -18.42 1.31
CA VAL A 74 -6.89 -18.53 2.50
C VAL A 74 -7.38 -17.68 3.67
N VAL A 75 -8.37 -16.80 3.44
CA VAL A 75 -8.84 -15.82 4.43
C VAL A 75 -9.23 -16.46 5.76
N ASP A 76 -9.96 -17.57 5.74
CA ASP A 76 -10.41 -18.26 6.96
C ASP A 76 -9.27 -18.99 7.67
N SER A 77 -8.27 -19.44 6.91
CA SER A 77 -7.08 -20.13 7.44
C SER A 77 -6.13 -19.15 8.13
N VAL A 78 -6.04 -17.92 7.63
CA VAL A 78 -5.14 -16.88 8.16
C VAL A 78 -5.63 -16.33 9.52
N GLN A 79 -6.94 -16.31 9.77
CA GLN A 79 -7.54 -15.79 11.02
C GLN A 79 -7.09 -16.52 12.29
N GLN A 80 -6.46 -17.69 12.17
CA GLN A 80 -5.99 -18.52 13.28
C GLN A 80 -4.47 -18.44 13.52
N THR A 81 -3.75 -17.59 12.78
CA THR A 81 -2.28 -17.60 12.75
C THR A 81 -1.63 -16.31 13.28
N SER A 82 -0.34 -16.38 13.66
CA SER A 82 0.42 -15.23 14.15
C SER A 82 0.68 -14.18 13.06
N VAL A 83 1.07 -12.95 13.43
CA VAL A 83 1.43 -11.87 12.50
C VAL A 83 2.45 -12.30 11.45
N ALA A 84 3.46 -13.04 11.90
CA ALA A 84 4.51 -13.60 11.04
C ALA A 84 3.96 -14.58 9.99
N SER A 85 2.78 -15.15 10.22
CA SER A 85 2.08 -16.00 9.27
C SER A 85 1.25 -15.20 8.27
N TYR A 86 0.82 -13.97 8.58
CA TYR A 86 -0.07 -13.19 7.71
C TYR A 86 0.61 -12.83 6.39
N LEU A 87 1.85 -12.32 6.44
CA LEU A 87 2.66 -12.00 5.26
C LEU A 87 3.06 -13.23 4.43
N ALA A 88 2.93 -14.45 4.96
CA ALA A 88 3.11 -15.67 4.16
C ALA A 88 1.97 -15.87 3.16
N TYR A 89 0.78 -15.32 3.45
CA TYR A 89 -0.42 -15.43 2.64
C TYR A 89 -0.81 -14.13 1.93
N THR A 90 -0.22 -12.99 2.32
CA THR A 90 -0.48 -11.68 1.69
C THR A 90 0.07 -11.64 0.26
N ASP A 91 -0.83 -11.52 -0.71
CA ASP A 91 -0.52 -11.38 -2.14
C ASP A 91 0.10 -10.01 -2.46
N LEU A 92 -0.39 -8.96 -1.77
CA LEU A 92 0.09 -7.58 -1.83
C LEU A 92 -0.29 -6.85 -0.53
N HIS A 93 0.56 -5.93 -0.05
CA HIS A 93 0.21 -5.07 1.08
C HIS A 93 0.10 -3.60 0.70
N VAL A 94 -0.66 -2.85 1.49
CA VAL A 94 -0.73 -1.38 1.42
C VAL A 94 -0.25 -0.81 2.75
N GLU A 95 0.75 0.07 2.73
CA GLU A 95 1.01 0.93 3.88
C GLU A 95 0.41 2.30 3.63
N VAL A 96 -0.32 2.76 4.64
CA VAL A 96 -0.99 4.06 4.64
C VAL A 96 -0.27 5.08 5.52
N GLN A 97 0.02 6.25 4.98
CA GLN A 97 0.37 7.46 5.69
C GLN A 97 -0.82 8.43 5.67
N PRO A 98 -1.11 9.12 6.79
CA PRO A 98 -2.29 9.96 6.91
C PRO A 98 -2.23 11.25 6.07
N GLN A 99 -1.04 11.67 5.62
CA GLN A 99 -0.84 12.94 4.94
C GLN A 99 0.10 12.74 3.75
N SER A 100 -0.16 13.43 2.64
CA SER A 100 0.70 13.39 1.43
C SER A 100 2.13 13.85 1.69
N VAL A 101 2.35 14.77 2.64
CA VAL A 101 3.70 15.25 3.04
C VAL A 101 4.60 14.15 3.62
N LEU A 102 4.01 12.99 3.96
CA LEU A 102 4.71 11.83 4.48
C LEU A 102 5.10 10.82 3.39
N ASP A 103 4.82 11.13 2.12
CA ASP A 103 5.38 10.40 0.99
C ASP A 103 6.91 10.46 1.06
N ALA A 104 7.54 9.30 1.12
CA ALA A 104 8.98 9.18 1.18
C ALA A 104 9.64 9.42 -0.19
N PHE A 105 8.85 9.53 -1.26
CA PHE A 105 9.32 9.72 -2.62
C PHE A 105 8.91 11.08 -3.16
N THR A 106 9.65 11.57 -4.14
CA THR A 106 9.37 12.84 -4.80
C THR A 106 9.59 12.65 -6.28
N ASP A 107 8.59 12.94 -7.10
CA ASP A 107 8.72 12.81 -8.55
C ASP A 107 9.56 13.94 -9.13
N PRO A 108 10.34 13.69 -10.19
CA PRO A 108 10.99 14.74 -10.94
C PRO A 108 9.93 15.65 -11.58
N THR A 109 10.22 16.94 -11.71
CA THR A 109 9.40 17.80 -12.59
C THR A 109 9.53 17.33 -14.04
N PRO A 110 8.56 17.63 -14.93
CA PRO A 110 8.59 17.15 -16.31
C PRO A 110 9.89 17.47 -17.07
N ASP A 111 10.53 18.59 -16.74
CA ASP A 111 11.77 19.06 -17.37
C ASP A 111 13.05 18.67 -16.60
N ALA A 112 12.94 17.99 -15.44
CA ALA A 112 14.10 17.63 -14.64
C ALA A 112 14.86 16.41 -15.19
N GLU A 113 16.18 16.46 -15.09
CA GLU A 113 17.03 15.33 -15.45
C GLU A 113 16.92 14.21 -14.38
N ARG A 114 16.25 13.11 -14.74
CA ARG A 114 15.96 12.00 -13.81
C ARG A 114 17.21 11.37 -13.18
N SER A 115 18.35 11.39 -13.87
CA SER A 115 19.62 10.82 -13.39
C SER A 115 20.18 11.54 -12.15
N SER A 116 19.88 12.84 -12.01
CA SER A 116 20.38 13.71 -10.95
C SER A 116 19.33 13.99 -9.86
N HIS A 117 18.09 13.55 -10.09
CA HIS A 117 16.96 13.81 -9.22
C HIS A 117 17.07 13.04 -7.91
N ASN A 118 16.93 13.76 -6.78
CA ASN A 118 16.87 13.11 -5.48
C ASN A 118 15.46 12.57 -5.22
N PHE A 119 15.28 11.29 -5.53
CA PHE A 119 13.96 10.65 -5.55
C PHE A 119 13.41 10.29 -4.17
N PHE A 120 14.26 10.06 -3.15
CA PHE A 120 13.80 9.56 -1.85
C PHE A 120 14.21 10.46 -0.68
N LEU A 121 13.31 10.60 0.30
CA LEU A 121 13.47 11.38 1.52
C LEU A 121 13.91 12.83 1.26
N ASN A 122 13.44 13.43 0.17
CA ASN A 122 13.64 14.84 -0.17
C ASN A 122 12.72 15.75 0.66
N ILE A 123 12.81 15.62 1.99
CA ILE A 123 11.99 16.34 2.98
C ILE A 123 12.93 17.14 3.88
N SER A 124 12.74 18.46 3.89
CA SER A 124 13.58 19.39 4.66
C SER A 124 13.25 19.37 6.16
N GLU A 125 11.98 19.29 6.51
CA GLU A 125 11.51 19.32 7.89
C GLU A 125 11.84 18.00 8.59
N LYS A 126 12.70 18.07 9.61
CA LYS A 126 13.31 16.90 10.26
C LYS A 126 12.27 15.92 10.81
N ARG A 127 11.21 16.40 11.46
CA ARG A 127 10.19 15.54 12.07
C ARG A 127 9.38 14.80 11.01
N THR A 128 9.00 15.47 9.93
CA THR A 128 8.28 14.91 8.79
C THR A 128 9.15 13.89 8.08
N ARG A 129 10.43 14.23 7.84
CA ARG A 129 11.40 13.28 7.28
C ARG A 129 11.53 12.02 8.11
N GLN A 130 11.67 12.13 9.44
CA GLN A 130 11.74 10.98 10.33
C GLN A 130 10.47 10.13 10.31
N ARG A 131 9.29 10.74 10.15
CA ARG A 131 8.02 10.02 10.03
C ARG A 131 7.91 9.30 8.69
N ALA A 132 8.26 9.95 7.58
CA ALA A 132 8.30 9.35 6.25
C ALA A 132 9.32 8.19 6.19
N GLU A 133 10.50 8.36 6.78
CA GLU A 133 11.53 7.32 6.89
C GLU A 133 11.03 6.10 7.67
N ARG A 134 10.30 6.29 8.77
CA ARG A 134 9.64 5.18 9.49
C ARG A 134 8.59 4.49 8.63
N GLY A 135 7.82 5.25 7.85
CA GLY A 135 6.86 4.71 6.89
C GLY A 135 7.53 3.82 5.83
N LEU A 136 8.60 4.33 5.22
CA LEU A 136 9.40 3.58 4.25
C LEU A 136 10.03 2.33 4.88
N GLY A 137 10.56 2.45 6.10
CA GLY A 137 11.13 1.31 6.84
C GLY A 137 10.10 0.21 7.07
N ARG A 138 8.83 0.54 7.30
CA ARG A 138 7.74 -0.44 7.41
C ARG A 138 7.47 -1.15 6.09
N HIS A 139 7.45 -0.44 4.97
CA HIS A 139 7.34 -1.07 3.65
C HIS A 139 8.47 -2.05 3.38
N VAL A 140 9.72 -1.63 3.61
CA VAL A 140 10.91 -2.47 3.41
C VAL A 140 10.83 -3.71 4.30
N ALA A 141 10.43 -3.56 5.56
CA ALA A 141 10.27 -4.68 6.49
C ALA A 141 9.19 -5.66 6.00
N CYS A 142 7.99 -5.18 5.67
CA CYS A 142 6.90 -6.04 5.18
C CYS A 142 7.30 -6.76 3.90
N ALA A 143 7.89 -6.06 2.93
CA ALA A 143 8.35 -6.65 1.68
C ALA A 143 9.46 -7.71 1.89
N THR A 144 10.40 -7.45 2.79
CA THR A 144 11.47 -8.40 3.13
C THR A 144 10.89 -9.68 3.72
N GLU A 145 9.98 -9.57 4.68
CA GLU A 145 9.33 -10.72 5.33
C GLU A 145 8.48 -11.52 4.34
N ALA A 146 7.78 -10.82 3.45
CA ALA A 146 6.94 -11.42 2.44
C ALA A 146 7.80 -12.16 1.37
N CYS A 147 8.94 -11.61 0.96
CA CYS A 147 9.90 -12.27 0.06
C CYS A 147 10.65 -13.44 0.74
N ALA A 148 10.80 -13.42 2.06
CA ALA A 148 11.42 -14.51 2.80
C ALA A 148 10.50 -15.75 2.94
N ARG A 149 9.18 -15.54 2.97
CA ARG A 149 8.17 -16.60 3.19
C ARG A 149 7.59 -17.17 1.92
N GLN A 150 7.51 -16.37 0.87
CA GLN A 150 6.91 -16.78 -0.40
C GLN A 150 8.00 -16.99 -1.44
N HIS A 151 7.97 -18.14 -2.12
CA HIS A 151 8.95 -18.46 -3.16
C HIS A 151 8.63 -17.65 -4.44
N ARG A 152 9.06 -16.39 -4.47
CA ARG A 152 8.82 -15.45 -5.57
C ARG A 152 10.07 -14.64 -5.92
N SER A 153 10.18 -14.26 -7.20
CA SER A 153 11.29 -13.43 -7.70
C SER A 153 11.13 -11.95 -7.34
N PHE A 154 9.89 -11.47 -7.21
CA PHE A 154 9.57 -10.08 -6.87
C PHE A 154 8.28 -10.03 -6.05
N TYR A 155 8.03 -8.90 -5.41
CA TYR A 155 6.82 -8.65 -4.63
C TYR A 155 6.26 -7.26 -4.91
N PHE A 156 4.94 -7.10 -4.88
CA PHE A 156 4.31 -5.80 -5.07
C PHE A 156 3.68 -5.27 -3.78
N SER A 157 3.72 -3.95 -3.62
CA SER A 157 3.02 -3.24 -2.57
C SER A 157 2.53 -1.88 -3.05
N ILE A 158 1.58 -1.29 -2.33
CA ILE A 158 1.12 0.08 -2.57
C ILE A 158 1.52 0.96 -1.39
N ALA A 159 2.20 2.07 -1.67
CA ALA A 159 2.37 3.14 -0.69
C ALA A 159 1.27 4.17 -0.89
N LEU A 160 0.47 4.43 0.13
CA LEU A 160 -0.59 5.44 0.09
C LEU A 160 -0.26 6.56 1.08
N SER A 161 -0.19 7.80 0.62
CA SER A 161 0.04 8.98 1.46
C SER A 161 -1.06 10.01 1.20
N GLY A 162 -2.03 10.09 2.12
CA GLY A 162 -3.27 10.82 1.84
C GLY A 162 -4.06 10.14 0.71
N SER A 163 -4.44 10.89 -0.31
CA SER A 163 -5.06 10.38 -1.55
C SER A 163 -4.07 9.91 -2.63
N HIS A 164 -2.76 9.99 -2.38
CA HIS A 164 -1.74 9.72 -3.39
C HIS A 164 -1.11 8.34 -3.22
N ALA A 165 -1.25 7.49 -4.24
CA ALA A 165 -0.76 6.12 -4.26
C ALA A 165 0.50 5.96 -5.12
N ARG A 166 1.36 5.02 -4.75
CA ARG A 166 2.49 4.56 -5.56
C ARG A 166 2.52 3.06 -5.60
N LEU A 167 2.73 2.50 -6.79
CA LEU A 167 3.00 1.08 -6.98
C LEU A 167 4.49 0.83 -6.75
N ILE A 168 4.81 -0.15 -5.94
CA ILE A 168 6.19 -0.53 -5.64
C ILE A 168 6.40 -2.00 -6.01
N ARG A 169 7.39 -2.25 -6.86
CA ARG A 169 7.94 -3.58 -7.13
C ARG A 169 9.23 -3.76 -6.34
N TRP A 170 9.24 -4.73 -5.44
CA TRP A 170 10.40 -5.15 -4.67
C TRP A 170 11.11 -6.32 -5.34
N ASP A 171 12.43 -6.25 -5.41
CA ASP A 171 13.34 -7.32 -5.81
C ASP A 171 14.36 -7.55 -4.69
N ARG A 172 15.17 -8.60 -4.78
CA ARG A 172 16.25 -8.92 -3.83
C ARG A 172 17.32 -7.83 -3.74
N ALA A 173 17.45 -7.01 -4.79
CA ALA A 173 18.46 -5.95 -4.87
C ALA A 173 17.92 -4.53 -4.63
N GLY A 174 16.61 -4.34 -4.49
CA GLY A 174 16.03 -3.00 -4.34
C GLY A 174 14.57 -2.90 -4.71
N ALA A 175 14.12 -1.72 -5.11
CA ALA A 175 12.74 -1.46 -5.50
C ALA A 175 12.63 -0.54 -6.71
N VAL A 176 11.58 -0.74 -7.50
CA VAL A 176 11.10 0.20 -8.52
C VAL A 176 9.79 0.79 -8.03
N VAL A 177 9.67 2.11 -8.05
CA VAL A 177 8.53 2.86 -7.52
C VAL A 177 7.94 3.69 -8.65
N SER A 178 6.62 3.66 -8.80
CA SER A 178 5.93 4.50 -9.79
C SER A 178 5.97 5.98 -9.42
N GLU A 179 5.64 6.84 -10.38
CA GLU A 179 5.22 8.20 -10.06
C GLU A 179 3.96 8.18 -9.18
N SER A 180 3.71 9.30 -8.49
CA SER A 180 2.55 9.47 -7.64
C SER A 180 1.26 9.46 -8.46
N ILE A 181 0.31 8.61 -8.06
CA ILE A 181 -1.00 8.46 -8.68
C ILE A 181 -2.04 9.04 -7.72
N ASP A 182 -2.68 10.13 -8.10
CA ASP A 182 -3.75 10.71 -7.30
C ASP A 182 -5.06 9.93 -7.54
N LEU A 183 -5.56 9.29 -6.47
CA LEU A 183 -6.75 8.45 -6.51
C LEU A 183 -8.04 9.20 -6.89
N HIS A 184 -8.06 10.54 -6.81
CA HIS A 184 -9.23 11.34 -7.16
C HIS A 184 -9.24 11.77 -8.63
N SER A 185 -8.06 12.08 -9.18
CA SER A 185 -7.93 12.55 -10.56
C SER A 185 -7.64 11.43 -11.56
N ASP A 186 -6.85 10.42 -11.18
CA ASP A 186 -6.45 9.32 -12.06
C ASP A 186 -6.35 7.98 -11.29
N ALA A 187 -7.51 7.41 -10.97
CA ALA A 187 -7.60 6.12 -10.27
C ALA A 187 -7.32 4.90 -11.18
N GLU A 188 -7.26 5.10 -12.50
CA GLU A 188 -7.21 4.01 -13.48
C GLU A 188 -5.96 3.13 -13.32
N PRO A 189 -4.73 3.66 -13.16
CA PRO A 189 -3.54 2.83 -12.98
C PRO A 189 -3.61 1.89 -11.76
N ILE A 190 -4.23 2.33 -10.66
CA ILE A 190 -4.42 1.49 -9.47
C ILE A 190 -5.48 0.42 -9.72
N CYS A 191 -6.56 0.75 -10.43
CA CYS A 191 -7.64 -0.18 -10.73
C CYS A 191 -7.25 -1.23 -11.79
N GLU A 192 -6.40 -0.89 -12.76
CA GLU A 192 -5.90 -1.84 -13.76
C GLU A 192 -4.80 -2.76 -13.22
N PHE A 193 -3.99 -2.25 -12.28
CA PHE A 193 -2.92 -3.01 -11.68
C PHE A 193 -3.43 -4.12 -10.74
N LEU A 194 -4.48 -3.81 -9.98
CA LEU A 194 -5.12 -4.73 -9.04
C LEU A 194 -6.10 -5.69 -9.75
#